data_AF-A0A942L4E2-F1
#
_entry.id   AF-A0A942L4E2-F1
#
_cell.length_a   1.000
_cell.length_b   1.000
_cell.length_c   1.000
_cell.angle_alpha   90.00
_cell.angle_beta   90.00
_cell.angle_gamma   90.00
#
_symmetry.space_group_name_H-M   'P 1'
#
loop_
_entity.id
_entity.type
_entity.pdbx_description
1 polymer ?
#
loop_
_entity_poly.entity_id
_entity_poly.type
_entity_poly.pdbx_seq_one_letter_code
_entity_poly.pdbx_strand_id
1 'polypeptide(L)'
;MRQIMSRTLTALLLAAAMGTPLRADDTVDSGAYLAARIAESENDFRAAATWYGKAIIADSSNPRLLDGAILAELGIGDFALAIEAAKLRKAVEGEASQLAEMALLADEAQREDYAAILAATEAGRDVGQLTNALVAAWAKVGEGKMSDAVEAFDAVTTQKGFEAFGYYHKALALASVGDFEGADEILSGRAAGPIYVMRRGVFAHAQILSQLERNAEALTLLDRTFGSDPDPIVDAVRRRLAAGEPMPFDT
;
A
#
# COMPACT_ATOMS: atom_id res chain seq x y z
N MET A 1 26.19 -24.40 72.50
CA MET A 1 26.78 -24.49 71.14
C MET A 1 25.94 -25.30 70.15
N ARG A 2 25.46 -26.52 70.47
CA ARG A 2 24.70 -27.38 69.54
C ARG A 2 23.41 -26.78 68.94
N GLN A 3 22.65 -26.02 69.73
CA GLN A 3 21.41 -25.37 69.24
C GLN A 3 21.66 -24.16 68.33
N ILE A 4 22.78 -23.44 68.51
CA ILE A 4 23.16 -22.31 67.65
C ILE A 4 23.59 -22.84 66.28
N MET A 5 24.36 -23.93 66.28
CA MET A 5 24.83 -24.60 65.06
C MET A 5 23.68 -25.16 64.20
N SER A 6 22.64 -25.70 64.84
CA SER A 6 21.45 -26.21 64.16
C SER A 6 20.68 -25.11 63.43
N ARG A 7 20.48 -23.94 64.08
CA ARG A 7 19.75 -22.81 63.51
C ARG A 7 20.48 -22.14 62.34
N THR A 8 21.82 -22.09 62.39
CA THR A 8 22.63 -21.60 61.27
C THR A 8 22.60 -22.54 60.06
N LEU A 9 22.53 -23.87 60.27
CA LEU A 9 22.38 -24.82 59.17
C LEU A 9 20.99 -24.73 58.52
N THR A 10 19.93 -24.51 59.30
CA THR A 10 18.58 -24.34 58.75
C THR A 10 18.46 -23.06 57.92
N ALA A 11 19.11 -21.97 58.34
CA ALA A 11 19.12 -20.70 57.61
C ALA A 11 19.91 -20.79 56.28
N LEU A 12 21.03 -21.52 56.24
CA LEU A 12 21.77 -21.76 55.00
C LEU A 12 21.01 -22.63 54.00
N LEU A 13 20.28 -23.64 54.48
CA LEU A 13 19.43 -24.49 53.63
C LEU A 13 18.22 -23.73 53.06
N LEU A 14 17.65 -22.79 53.82
CA LEU A 14 16.57 -21.94 53.32
C LEU A 14 17.05 -20.90 52.31
N ALA A 15 18.25 -20.34 52.51
CA ALA A 15 18.88 -19.43 51.53
C ALA A 15 19.31 -20.15 50.24
N ALA A 16 19.71 -21.43 50.31
CA ALA A 16 19.98 -22.25 49.12
C ALA A 16 18.70 -22.68 48.38
N ALA A 17 17.55 -22.71 49.06
CA ALA A 17 16.24 -22.97 48.44
C ALA A 17 15.59 -21.70 47.85
N MET A 18 16.04 -20.50 48.25
CA MET A 18 15.55 -19.22 47.73
C MET A 18 16.57 -18.59 46.79
N GLY A 19 16.53 -18.99 45.52
CA GLY A 19 16.99 -18.12 44.44
C GLY A 19 18.23 -18.61 43.70
N THR A 20 18.08 -19.63 42.87
CA THR A 20 18.47 -19.35 41.49
C THR A 20 17.43 -18.37 40.95
N PRO A 21 17.81 -17.20 40.38
CA PRO A 21 16.84 -16.45 39.60
C PRO A 21 16.31 -17.44 38.57
N LEU A 22 15.00 -17.72 38.62
CA LEU A 22 14.29 -18.28 37.49
C LEU A 22 14.53 -17.28 36.36
N ARG A 23 15.54 -17.53 35.53
CA ARG A 23 15.54 -16.97 34.20
C ARG A 23 14.31 -17.59 33.57
N ALA A 24 13.25 -16.80 33.45
CA ALA A 24 12.24 -17.10 32.47
C ALA A 24 13.02 -17.28 31.16
N ASP A 25 12.86 -18.45 30.56
CA ASP A 25 13.31 -18.70 29.20
C ASP A 25 12.33 -17.88 28.33
N ASP A 26 12.49 -16.55 28.39
CA ASP A 26 11.62 -15.61 27.71
C ASP A 26 11.99 -15.69 26.24
N THR A 27 11.41 -16.68 25.57
CA THR A 27 11.39 -16.78 24.11
C THR A 27 10.78 -15.52 23.47
N VAL A 28 10.16 -14.64 24.25
CA VAL A 28 9.53 -13.38 23.83
C VAL A 28 10.11 -12.19 24.61
N ASP A 29 10.72 -11.22 23.92
CA ASP A 29 11.14 -9.94 24.52
C ASP A 29 9.93 -9.01 24.70
N SER A 30 9.18 -9.25 25.80
CA SER A 30 7.97 -8.49 26.14
C SER A 30 8.23 -6.99 26.34
N GLY A 31 9.45 -6.62 26.77
CA GLY A 31 9.84 -5.22 26.95
C GLY A 31 10.01 -4.51 25.61
N ALA A 32 10.70 -5.14 24.66
CA ALA A 32 10.83 -4.63 23.30
C ALA A 32 9.46 -4.55 22.60
N TYR A 33 8.61 -5.57 22.76
CA TYR A 33 7.27 -5.55 22.20
C TYR A 33 6.43 -4.38 22.73
N LEU A 34 6.37 -4.18 24.05
CA LEU A 34 5.60 -3.07 24.62
C LEU A 34 6.15 -1.71 24.22
N ALA A 35 7.48 -1.55 24.18
CA ALA A 35 8.10 -0.32 23.69
C ALA A 35 7.74 -0.04 22.23
N ALA A 36 7.72 -1.08 21.38
CA ALA A 36 7.30 -0.97 19.99
C ALA A 36 5.84 -0.51 19.86
N ARG A 37 4.93 -1.10 20.66
CA ARG A 37 3.50 -0.74 20.66
C ARG A 37 3.24 0.69 21.11
N ILE A 38 3.97 1.18 22.11
CA ILE A 38 3.87 2.57 22.55
C ILE A 38 4.37 3.50 21.44
N ALA A 39 5.55 3.24 20.87
CA ALA A 39 6.10 4.03 19.78
C ALA A 39 5.18 4.05 18.54
N GLU A 40 4.60 2.92 18.17
CA GLU A 40 3.59 2.80 17.10
C GLU A 40 2.37 3.69 17.40
N SER A 41 1.84 3.64 18.63
CA SER A 41 0.68 4.45 19.02
C SER A 41 0.95 5.96 19.03
N GLU A 42 2.22 6.34 19.22
CA GLU A 42 2.69 7.74 19.16
C GLU A 42 3.09 8.16 17.74
N ASN A 43 2.98 7.27 16.74
CA ASN A 43 3.45 7.44 15.37
C ASN A 43 4.97 7.67 15.25
N ASP A 44 5.76 7.29 16.27
CA ASP A 44 7.22 7.24 16.18
C ASP A 44 7.64 5.92 15.51
N PHE A 45 7.43 5.85 14.19
CA PHE A 45 7.72 4.64 13.42
C PHE A 45 9.21 4.29 13.40
N ARG A 46 10.10 5.27 13.62
CA ARG A 46 11.55 5.00 13.72
C ARG A 46 11.88 4.25 15.01
N ALA A 47 11.33 4.69 16.13
CA ALA A 47 11.46 3.95 17.39
C ALA A 47 10.74 2.61 17.33
N ALA A 48 9.53 2.56 16.75
CA ALA A 48 8.76 1.34 16.59
C ALA A 48 9.53 0.28 15.79
N ALA A 49 10.09 0.65 14.63
CA ALA A 49 10.90 -0.24 13.79
C ALA A 49 12.09 -0.82 14.57
N THR A 50 12.80 0.04 15.32
CA THR A 50 13.94 -0.38 16.15
C THR A 50 13.51 -1.42 17.20
N TRP A 51 12.41 -1.18 17.91
CA TRP A 51 11.92 -2.08 18.95
C TRP A 51 11.31 -3.36 18.40
N TYR A 52 10.57 -3.29 17.29
CA TYR A 52 10.06 -4.47 16.60
C TYR A 52 11.19 -5.34 16.07
N GLY A 53 12.22 -4.74 15.45
CA GLY A 53 13.42 -5.47 15.01
C GLY A 53 14.10 -6.21 16.16
N LYS A 54 14.21 -5.58 17.34
CA LYS A 54 14.72 -6.25 18.55
C LYS A 54 13.82 -7.40 19.00
N ALA A 55 12.50 -7.22 18.99
CA ALA A 55 11.55 -8.25 19.41
C ALA A 55 11.54 -9.46 18.46
N ILE A 56 11.68 -9.24 17.15
CA ILE A 56 11.71 -10.29 16.12
C ILE A 56 12.93 -11.21 16.27
N ILE A 57 14.07 -10.71 16.78
CA ILE A 57 15.24 -11.56 17.05
C ILE A 57 14.93 -12.63 18.10
N ALA A 58 14.07 -12.33 19.07
CA ALA A 58 13.66 -13.27 20.10
C ALA A 58 12.58 -14.26 19.59
N ASP A 59 11.59 -13.76 18.84
CA ASP A 59 10.47 -14.56 18.33
C ASP A 59 10.13 -14.20 16.87
N SER A 60 10.92 -14.73 15.93
CA SER A 60 10.81 -14.40 14.51
C SER A 60 9.59 -15.00 13.82
N SER A 61 8.89 -15.93 14.47
CA SER A 61 7.65 -16.55 13.98
C SER A 61 6.38 -15.86 14.48
N ASN A 62 6.51 -14.81 15.29
CA ASN A 62 5.35 -14.13 15.86
C ASN A 62 4.64 -13.26 14.82
N PRO A 63 3.40 -13.58 14.42
CA PRO A 63 2.71 -12.81 13.38
C PRO A 63 2.49 -11.35 13.78
N ARG A 64 2.26 -11.07 15.07
CA ARG A 64 2.03 -9.70 15.56
C ARG A 64 3.28 -8.84 15.52
N LEU A 65 4.45 -9.42 15.80
CA LEU A 65 5.72 -8.69 15.70
C LEU A 65 6.05 -8.37 14.25
N LEU A 66 5.82 -9.33 13.36
CA LEU A 66 6.03 -9.16 11.93
C LEU A 66 5.06 -8.11 11.36
N ASP A 67 3.77 -8.15 11.70
CA ASP A 67 2.80 -7.15 11.24
C ASP A 67 3.16 -5.73 11.74
N GLY A 68 3.59 -5.61 13.00
CA GLY A 68 4.07 -4.34 13.55
C GLY A 68 5.35 -3.83 12.88
N ALA A 69 6.29 -4.72 12.57
CA ALA A 69 7.50 -4.36 11.82
C ALA A 69 7.16 -3.89 10.41
N ILE A 70 6.31 -4.62 9.67
CA ILE A 70 5.89 -4.21 8.31
C ILE A 70 5.29 -2.80 8.37
N LEU A 71 4.40 -2.53 9.34
CA LEU A 71 3.79 -1.20 9.48
C LEU A 71 4.84 -0.12 9.76
N ALA A 72 5.76 -0.37 10.69
CA ALA A 72 6.78 0.60 11.08
C ALA A 72 7.78 0.89 9.95
N GLU A 73 8.24 -0.15 9.25
CA GLU A 73 9.18 -0.03 8.13
C GLU A 73 8.52 0.70 6.94
N LEU A 74 7.26 0.38 6.62
CA LEU A 74 6.48 1.16 5.65
C LEU A 74 6.32 2.62 6.09
N GLY A 75 6.07 2.86 7.38
CA GLY A 75 5.91 4.20 7.95
C GLY A 75 7.14 5.09 7.84
N ILE A 76 8.35 4.50 7.81
CA ILE A 76 9.61 5.23 7.60
C ILE A 76 10.11 5.18 6.15
N GLY A 77 9.42 4.46 5.27
CA GLY A 77 9.77 4.31 3.85
C GLY A 77 10.87 3.28 3.57
N ASP A 78 11.19 2.39 4.51
CA ASP A 78 12.10 1.26 4.27
C ASP A 78 11.33 0.06 3.68
N PHE A 79 11.02 0.17 2.39
CA PHE A 79 10.29 -0.88 1.69
C PHE A 79 11.05 -2.21 1.65
N ALA A 80 12.38 -2.19 1.64
CA ALA A 80 13.17 -3.41 1.58
C ALA A 80 12.97 -4.27 2.83
N LEU A 81 13.08 -3.67 4.02
CA LEU A 81 12.82 -4.39 5.27
C LEU A 81 11.35 -4.76 5.43
N ALA A 82 10.42 -3.90 5.01
CA ALA A 82 8.99 -4.21 5.03
C ALA A 82 8.67 -5.47 4.19
N ILE A 83 9.26 -5.59 2.99
CA ILE A 83 9.07 -6.73 2.09
C ILE A 83 9.65 -8.02 2.72
N GLU A 84 10.84 -7.96 3.31
CA GLU A 84 11.42 -9.14 3.99
C GLU A 84 10.58 -9.59 5.19
N ALA A 85 10.10 -8.65 5.99
CA ALA A 85 9.16 -8.96 7.09
C ALA A 85 7.84 -9.54 6.56
N ALA A 86 7.33 -9.04 5.43
CA ALA A 86 6.12 -9.56 4.79
C ALA A 86 6.29 -10.99 4.25
N LYS A 87 7.46 -11.32 3.67
CA LYS A 87 7.79 -12.70 3.24
C LYS A 87 7.81 -13.65 4.44
N LEU A 88 8.43 -13.24 5.55
CA LEU A 88 8.41 -14.01 6.80
C LEU A 88 6.98 -14.17 7.32
N ARG A 89 6.19 -13.10 7.34
CA ARG A 89 4.80 -13.11 7.81
C ARG A 89 3.91 -14.05 7.00
N LYS A 90 4.15 -14.15 5.69
CA LYS A 90 3.44 -15.06 4.78
C LYS A 90 3.80 -16.54 5.00
N ALA A 91 5.01 -16.82 5.48
CA ALA A 91 5.47 -18.18 5.79
C ALA A 91 4.97 -18.70 7.15
N VAL A 92 4.45 -17.82 8.01
CA VAL A 92 3.89 -18.18 9.32
C VAL A 92 2.45 -18.68 9.15
N GLU A 93 2.12 -19.82 9.76
CA GLU A 93 0.76 -20.36 9.77
C GLU A 93 -0.21 -19.45 10.54
N GLY A 94 -1.45 -19.35 10.05
CA GLY A 94 -2.52 -18.57 10.68
C GLY A 94 -3.27 -17.71 9.67
N GLU A 95 -3.95 -16.68 10.18
CA GLU A 95 -4.66 -15.72 9.33
C GLU A 95 -3.68 -14.96 8.43
N ALA A 96 -4.09 -14.77 7.17
CA ALA A 96 -3.32 -13.97 6.23
C ALA A 96 -3.24 -12.52 6.71
N SER A 97 -2.07 -11.90 6.55
CA SER A 97 -1.90 -10.48 6.85
C SER A 97 -2.15 -9.65 5.60
N GLN A 98 -3.22 -8.85 5.62
CA GLN A 98 -3.52 -7.90 4.56
C GLN A 98 -2.37 -6.91 4.33
N LEU A 99 -1.69 -6.52 5.41
CA LEU A 99 -0.55 -5.61 5.36
C LEU A 99 0.66 -6.27 4.69
N ALA A 100 0.95 -7.53 5.02
CA ALA A 100 2.00 -8.29 4.35
C ALA A 100 1.68 -8.49 2.86
N GLU A 101 0.46 -8.86 2.52
CA GLU A 101 0.06 -9.01 1.11
C GLU A 101 0.13 -7.68 0.34
N MET A 102 -0.15 -6.54 0.98
CA MET A 102 0.02 -5.21 0.36
C MET A 102 1.50 -4.90 0.07
N ALA A 103 2.40 -5.19 1.01
CA ALA A 103 3.84 -5.00 0.81
C ALA A 103 4.39 -5.90 -0.31
N LEU A 104 3.96 -7.17 -0.34
CA LEU A 104 4.34 -8.12 -1.40
C LEU A 104 3.78 -7.70 -2.77
N LEU A 105 2.55 -7.20 -2.80
CA LEU A 105 1.96 -6.68 -4.02
C LEU A 105 2.74 -5.49 -4.59
N ALA A 106 3.19 -4.59 -3.71
CA ALA A 106 4.02 -3.46 -4.12
C ALA A 106 5.37 -3.90 -4.70
N ASP A 107 6.01 -4.91 -4.10
CA ASP A 107 7.24 -5.53 -4.62
C ASP A 107 7.03 -6.13 -6.02
N GLU A 108 5.98 -6.94 -6.18
CA GLU A 108 5.64 -7.57 -7.45
C GLU A 108 5.36 -6.52 -8.54
N ALA A 109 4.60 -5.45 -8.20
CA ALA A 109 4.32 -4.37 -9.13
C ALA A 109 5.59 -3.59 -9.51
N GLN A 110 6.50 -3.32 -8.56
CA GLN A 110 7.76 -2.64 -8.82
C GLN A 110 8.70 -3.47 -9.71
N ARG A 111 8.66 -4.80 -9.59
CA ARG A 111 9.39 -5.72 -10.46
C ARG A 111 8.69 -6.04 -11.77
N GLU A 112 7.51 -5.44 -12.01
CA GLU A 112 6.65 -5.71 -13.17
C GLU A 112 6.28 -7.21 -13.30
N ASP A 113 6.19 -7.91 -12.17
CA ASP A 113 5.87 -9.33 -12.08
C ASP A 113 4.35 -9.56 -12.14
N TYR A 114 3.75 -9.15 -13.24
CA TYR A 114 2.30 -9.17 -13.43
C TYR A 114 1.71 -10.58 -13.32
N ALA A 115 2.48 -11.60 -13.74
CA ALA A 115 2.09 -13.00 -13.60
C ALA A 115 1.95 -13.41 -12.12
N ALA A 116 2.88 -13.00 -11.25
CA ALA A 116 2.78 -13.25 -9.83
C ALA A 116 1.57 -12.54 -9.20
N ILE A 117 1.30 -11.29 -9.60
CA ILE A 117 0.13 -10.53 -9.13
C ILE A 117 -1.18 -11.27 -9.46
N LEU A 118 -1.33 -11.72 -10.70
CA LEU A 118 -2.51 -12.45 -11.16
C LEU A 118 -2.65 -13.80 -10.44
N ALA A 119 -1.56 -14.57 -10.34
CA ALA A 119 -1.57 -15.85 -9.64
C ALA A 119 -1.92 -15.69 -8.15
N ALA A 120 -1.39 -14.66 -7.47
CA ALA A 120 -1.72 -14.36 -6.09
C ALA A 120 -3.18 -13.95 -5.93
N THR A 121 -3.74 -13.18 -6.88
CA THR A 121 -5.15 -12.81 -6.89
C THR A 121 -6.06 -14.02 -7.05
N GLU A 122 -5.74 -14.92 -7.98
CA GLU A 122 -6.47 -16.19 -8.19
C GLU A 122 -6.39 -17.11 -6.98
N ALA A 123 -5.24 -17.12 -6.29
CA ALA A 123 -5.04 -17.84 -5.03
C ALA A 123 -5.77 -17.22 -3.83
N GLY A 124 -6.49 -16.11 -4.02
CA GLY A 124 -7.29 -15.47 -2.97
C GLY A 124 -6.53 -14.48 -2.10
N ARG A 125 -5.47 -13.83 -2.62
CA ARG A 125 -4.86 -12.66 -1.96
C ARG A 125 -5.96 -11.69 -1.54
N ASP A 126 -5.87 -11.18 -0.32
CA ASP A 126 -6.75 -10.13 0.17
C ASP A 126 -5.93 -8.88 0.49
N VAL A 127 -6.06 -7.84 -0.36
CA VAL A 127 -5.65 -6.46 -0.07
C VAL A 127 -6.83 -5.48 -0.18
N GLY A 128 -8.04 -6.01 -0.03
CA GLY A 128 -9.30 -5.30 -0.24
C GLY A 128 -9.87 -5.52 -1.64
N GLN A 129 -11.19 -5.68 -1.72
CA GLN A 129 -11.93 -6.04 -2.94
C GLN A 129 -11.62 -5.12 -4.13
N LEU A 130 -11.71 -3.80 -3.93
CA LEU A 130 -11.47 -2.82 -4.98
C LEU A 130 -10.01 -2.87 -5.45
N THR A 131 -9.05 -2.91 -4.51
CA THR A 131 -7.62 -2.97 -4.81
C THR A 131 -7.28 -4.22 -5.61
N ASN A 132 -7.72 -5.39 -5.17
CA ASN A 132 -7.52 -6.65 -5.89
C ASN A 132 -8.04 -6.57 -7.33
N ALA A 133 -9.26 -6.07 -7.50
CA ALA A 133 -9.88 -6.00 -8.83
C ALA A 133 -9.15 -5.03 -9.77
N LEU A 134 -8.79 -3.83 -9.27
CA LEU A 134 -8.05 -2.84 -10.06
C LEU A 134 -6.65 -3.32 -10.40
N VAL A 135 -5.93 -3.90 -9.44
CA VAL A 135 -4.56 -4.36 -9.64
C VAL A 135 -4.50 -5.55 -10.59
N ALA A 136 -5.46 -6.47 -10.53
CA ALA A 136 -5.58 -7.53 -11.54
C ALA A 136 -5.86 -6.96 -12.94
N ALA A 137 -6.69 -5.93 -13.06
CA ALA A 137 -6.92 -5.25 -14.34
C ALA A 137 -5.65 -4.56 -14.86
N TRP A 138 -4.89 -3.86 -14.01
CA TRP A 138 -3.61 -3.24 -14.38
C TRP A 138 -2.51 -4.26 -14.69
N ALA A 139 -2.46 -5.38 -14.00
CA ALA A 139 -1.51 -6.47 -14.31
C ALA A 139 -1.75 -7.01 -15.73
N LYS A 140 -3.00 -7.12 -16.17
CA LYS A 140 -3.35 -7.47 -17.56
C LYS A 140 -2.89 -6.41 -18.57
N VAL A 141 -2.97 -5.12 -18.22
CA VAL A 141 -2.38 -4.04 -19.05
C VAL A 141 -0.86 -4.25 -19.17
N GLY A 142 -0.19 -4.54 -18.06
CA GLY A 142 1.25 -4.81 -18.01
C GLY A 142 1.68 -6.03 -18.84
N GLU A 143 0.84 -7.07 -18.91
CA GLU A 143 1.05 -8.22 -19.80
C GLU A 143 0.72 -7.94 -21.28
N GLY A 144 0.27 -6.73 -21.61
CA GLY A 144 -0.17 -6.36 -22.96
C GLY A 144 -1.55 -6.94 -23.36
N LYS A 145 -2.30 -7.50 -22.41
CA LYS A 145 -3.62 -8.12 -22.62
C LYS A 145 -4.73 -7.07 -22.47
N MET A 146 -4.73 -6.08 -23.36
CA MET A 146 -5.61 -4.92 -23.23
C MET A 146 -7.11 -5.25 -23.28
N SER A 147 -7.52 -6.22 -24.10
CA SER A 147 -8.92 -6.69 -24.13
C SER A 147 -9.36 -7.25 -22.77
N ASP A 148 -8.55 -8.14 -22.18
CA ASP A 148 -8.82 -8.74 -20.87
C ASP A 148 -8.81 -7.69 -19.74
N ALA A 149 -7.97 -6.66 -19.87
CA ALA A 149 -7.89 -5.55 -18.93
C ALA A 149 -9.16 -4.69 -18.98
N VAL A 150 -9.64 -4.34 -20.18
CA VAL A 150 -10.89 -3.60 -20.37
C VAL A 150 -12.07 -4.35 -19.77
N GLU A 151 -12.18 -5.66 -20.02
CA GLU A 151 -13.22 -6.49 -19.41
C GLU A 151 -13.13 -6.51 -17.88
N ALA A 152 -11.90 -6.56 -17.33
CA ALA A 152 -11.69 -6.50 -15.89
C ALA A 152 -12.12 -5.15 -15.29
N PHE A 153 -11.80 -4.03 -15.94
CA PHE A 153 -12.29 -2.72 -15.50
C PHE A 153 -13.81 -2.60 -15.63
N ASP A 154 -14.40 -3.13 -16.70
CA ASP A 154 -15.86 -3.15 -16.86
C ASP A 154 -16.53 -3.97 -15.76
N ALA A 155 -15.94 -5.08 -15.32
CA ALA A 155 -16.43 -5.81 -14.16
C ALA A 155 -16.42 -4.94 -12.88
N VAL A 156 -15.41 -4.09 -12.69
CA VAL A 156 -15.38 -3.12 -11.57
C VAL A 156 -16.51 -2.10 -11.69
N THR A 157 -16.86 -1.63 -12.89
CA THR A 157 -17.93 -0.63 -13.06
C THR A 157 -19.32 -1.16 -12.71
N THR A 158 -19.51 -2.49 -12.66
CA THR A 158 -20.79 -3.10 -12.27
C THR A 158 -20.94 -3.27 -10.75
N GLN A 159 -19.87 -3.08 -9.99
CA GLN A 159 -19.87 -3.26 -8.54
C GLN A 159 -20.35 -1.98 -7.86
N LYS A 160 -21.38 -2.12 -7.00
CA LYS A 160 -21.99 -0.99 -6.28
C LYS A 160 -20.96 -0.25 -5.45
N GLY A 161 -20.79 1.04 -5.73
CA GLY A 161 -19.83 1.92 -5.04
C GLY A 161 -18.45 1.97 -5.69
N PHE A 162 -18.18 1.16 -6.72
CA PHE A 162 -16.90 1.12 -7.43
C PHE A 162 -16.97 1.66 -8.86
N GLU A 163 -18.14 2.14 -9.29
CA GLU A 163 -18.42 2.55 -10.67
C GLU A 163 -17.41 3.59 -11.16
N ALA A 164 -17.24 4.68 -10.39
CA ALA A 164 -16.31 5.76 -10.72
C ALA A 164 -14.84 5.30 -10.77
N PHE A 165 -14.45 4.34 -9.91
CA PHE A 165 -13.08 3.79 -9.91
C PHE A 165 -12.83 2.95 -11.16
N GLY A 166 -13.77 2.08 -11.52
CA GLY A 166 -13.68 1.26 -12.74
C GLY A 166 -13.57 2.14 -13.98
N TYR A 167 -14.45 3.14 -14.12
CA TYR A 167 -14.41 4.05 -15.27
C TYR A 167 -13.12 4.89 -15.31
N TYR A 168 -12.71 5.44 -14.17
CA TYR A 168 -11.50 6.25 -14.11
C TYR A 168 -10.27 5.45 -14.52
N HIS A 169 -10.05 4.26 -13.94
CA HIS A 169 -8.89 3.44 -14.29
C HIS A 169 -8.97 2.86 -15.70
N LYS A 170 -10.17 2.52 -16.21
CA LYS A 170 -10.34 2.15 -17.62
C LYS A 170 -9.89 3.26 -18.56
N ALA A 171 -10.29 4.50 -18.29
CA ALA A 171 -9.89 5.64 -19.11
C ALA A 171 -8.37 5.86 -19.08
N LEU A 172 -7.72 5.72 -17.92
CA LEU A 172 -6.27 5.81 -17.81
C LEU A 172 -5.56 4.71 -18.61
N ALA A 173 -6.07 3.48 -18.56
CA ALA A 173 -5.49 2.36 -19.31
C ALA A 173 -5.66 2.51 -20.83
N LEU A 174 -6.79 3.06 -21.29
CA LEU A 174 -6.99 3.39 -22.72
C LEU A 174 -6.00 4.46 -23.17
N ALA A 175 -5.88 5.55 -22.41
CA ALA A 175 -4.94 6.63 -22.69
C ALA A 175 -3.48 6.14 -22.66
N SER A 176 -3.11 5.20 -21.79
CA SER A 176 -1.72 4.70 -21.70
C SER A 176 -1.27 3.94 -22.94
N VAL A 177 -2.20 3.41 -23.74
CA VAL A 177 -1.92 2.75 -25.01
C VAL A 177 -2.26 3.61 -26.24
N GLY A 178 -2.56 4.90 -26.02
CA GLY A 178 -2.84 5.88 -27.07
C GLY A 178 -4.29 5.95 -27.54
N ASP A 179 -5.23 5.23 -26.91
CA ASP A 179 -6.67 5.40 -27.16
C ASP A 179 -7.21 6.59 -26.36
N PHE A 180 -6.82 7.79 -26.80
CA PHE A 180 -7.21 9.04 -26.17
C PHE A 180 -8.68 9.37 -26.41
N GLU A 181 -9.23 9.03 -27.57
CA GLU A 181 -10.66 9.18 -27.87
C GLU A 181 -11.52 8.34 -26.92
N GLY A 182 -11.21 7.06 -26.75
CA GLY A 182 -11.92 6.18 -25.83
C GLY A 182 -11.81 6.65 -24.37
N ALA A 183 -10.64 7.15 -23.98
CA ALA A 183 -10.44 7.74 -22.66
C ALA A 183 -11.29 9.02 -22.46
N ASP A 184 -11.33 9.92 -23.44
CA ASP A 184 -12.15 11.14 -23.39
C ASP A 184 -13.65 10.83 -23.38
N GLU A 185 -14.13 9.85 -24.13
CA GLU A 185 -15.55 9.41 -24.09
C GLU A 185 -15.98 9.06 -22.65
N ILE A 186 -15.11 8.44 -21.87
CA ILE A 186 -15.36 8.11 -20.47
C ILE A 186 -15.24 9.36 -19.58
N LEU A 187 -14.12 10.09 -19.62
CA LEU A 187 -13.84 11.21 -18.70
C LEU A 187 -14.73 12.43 -18.95
N SER A 188 -15.19 12.63 -20.19
CA SER A 188 -16.18 13.66 -20.52
C SER A 188 -17.60 13.29 -20.04
N GLY A 189 -17.83 12.04 -19.65
CA GLY A 189 -19.10 11.49 -19.24
C GLY A 189 -20.05 11.14 -20.39
N ARG A 190 -19.58 11.16 -21.65
CA ARG A 190 -20.40 10.78 -22.82
C ARG A 190 -20.72 9.28 -22.84
N ALA A 191 -19.78 8.43 -22.40
CA ALA A 191 -19.97 6.99 -22.36
C ALA A 191 -20.81 6.50 -21.18
N ALA A 192 -20.63 7.10 -19.99
CA ALA A 192 -21.13 6.55 -18.72
C ALA A 192 -21.80 7.57 -17.79
N GLY A 193 -22.00 8.81 -18.24
CA GLY A 193 -22.35 9.92 -17.37
C GLY A 193 -21.14 10.50 -16.62
N PRO A 194 -21.29 11.67 -15.98
CA PRO A 194 -20.18 12.33 -15.31
C PRO A 194 -19.68 11.51 -14.12
N ILE A 195 -18.37 11.29 -14.06
CA ILE A 195 -17.69 10.74 -12.89
C ILE A 195 -16.94 11.86 -12.16
N TYR A 196 -16.96 11.81 -10.83
CA TYR A 196 -16.16 12.72 -10.02
C TYR A 196 -14.75 12.17 -9.88
N VAL A 197 -13.78 12.89 -10.41
CA VAL A 197 -12.36 12.54 -10.33
C VAL A 197 -11.62 13.48 -9.40
N MET A 198 -10.55 12.98 -8.78
CA MET A 198 -9.62 13.80 -8.03
C MET A 198 -8.85 14.74 -8.97
N ARG A 199 -8.13 15.72 -8.39
CA ARG A 199 -7.29 16.67 -9.13
C ARG A 199 -6.39 16.03 -10.19
N ARG A 200 -5.76 14.88 -9.89
CA ARG A 200 -4.94 14.13 -10.87
C ARG A 200 -5.74 13.65 -12.06
N GLY A 201 -6.99 13.24 -11.88
CA GLY A 201 -7.85 12.82 -12.99
C GLY A 201 -8.24 13.97 -13.91
N VAL A 202 -8.37 15.19 -13.38
CA VAL A 202 -8.60 16.40 -14.20
C VAL A 202 -7.37 16.71 -15.06
N PHE A 203 -6.16 16.57 -14.50
CA PHE A 203 -4.93 16.73 -15.27
C PHE A 203 -4.77 15.64 -16.33
N ALA A 204 -5.05 14.37 -16.00
CA ALA A 204 -5.07 13.28 -16.97
C ALA A 204 -6.03 13.60 -18.13
N HIS A 205 -7.25 14.08 -17.84
CA HIS A 205 -8.20 14.47 -18.88
C HIS A 205 -7.71 15.66 -19.72
N ALA A 206 -7.09 16.66 -19.10
CA ALA A 206 -6.49 17.78 -19.83
C ALA A 206 -5.33 17.33 -20.74
N GLN A 207 -4.51 16.37 -20.31
CA GLN A 207 -3.45 15.76 -21.12
C GLN A 207 -4.05 14.98 -22.29
N ILE A 208 -5.07 14.15 -22.04
CA ILE A 208 -5.81 13.41 -23.08
C ILE A 208 -6.38 14.37 -24.12
N LEU A 209 -7.06 15.43 -23.70
CA LEU A 209 -7.58 16.46 -24.60
C LEU A 209 -6.46 17.15 -25.39
N SER A 210 -5.29 17.35 -24.79
CA SER A 210 -4.14 17.91 -25.50
C SER A 210 -3.57 16.96 -26.56
N GLN A 211 -3.51 15.65 -26.27
CA GLN A 211 -3.10 14.63 -27.25
C GLN A 211 -4.09 14.52 -28.42
N LEU A 212 -5.35 14.89 -28.20
CA LEU A 212 -6.39 15.01 -29.23
C LEU A 212 -6.40 16.37 -29.95
N GLU A 213 -5.38 17.22 -29.75
CA GLU A 213 -5.30 18.58 -30.28
C GLU A 213 -6.44 19.51 -29.81
N ARG A 214 -7.12 19.17 -28.73
CA ARG A 214 -8.28 19.89 -28.15
C ARG A 214 -7.88 20.76 -26.95
N ASN A 215 -6.78 21.51 -27.08
CA ASN A 215 -6.25 22.37 -26.01
C ASN A 215 -7.27 23.40 -25.48
N ALA A 216 -8.16 23.91 -26.35
CA ALA A 216 -9.20 24.86 -25.93
C ALA A 216 -10.20 24.23 -24.94
N GLU A 217 -10.55 22.96 -25.14
CA GLU A 217 -11.42 22.20 -24.25
C GLU A 217 -10.69 21.83 -22.96
N ALA A 218 -9.40 21.50 -23.05
CA ALA A 218 -8.55 21.29 -21.87
C ALA A 218 -8.50 22.54 -20.98
N LEU A 219 -8.31 23.73 -21.56
CA LEU A 219 -8.35 25.00 -20.82
C LEU A 219 -9.71 25.24 -20.18
N THR A 220 -10.80 25.02 -20.92
CA THR A 220 -12.17 25.15 -20.41
C THR A 220 -12.42 24.20 -19.22
N LEU A 221 -11.92 22.96 -19.31
CA LEU A 221 -11.99 21.99 -18.23
C LEU A 221 -11.25 22.47 -16.97
N LEU A 222 -10.03 22.99 -17.13
CA LEU A 222 -9.23 23.51 -16.01
C LEU A 222 -9.91 24.70 -15.35
N ASP A 223 -10.42 25.64 -16.15
CA ASP A 223 -11.08 26.85 -15.65
C ASP A 223 -12.37 26.53 -14.91
N ARG A 224 -13.19 25.62 -15.44
CA ARG A 224 -14.40 25.15 -14.75
C ARG A 224 -14.09 24.48 -13.42
N THR A 225 -12.99 23.72 -13.35
CA THR A 225 -12.68 22.88 -12.19
C THR A 225 -11.93 23.63 -11.09
N PHE A 226 -10.98 24.49 -11.47
CA PHE A 226 -10.07 25.16 -10.54
C PHE A 226 -10.36 26.66 -10.38
N GLY A 227 -11.24 27.23 -11.20
CA GLY A 227 -11.51 28.67 -11.18
C GLY A 227 -10.29 29.50 -11.60
N SER A 228 -10.28 30.78 -11.20
CA SER A 228 -9.24 31.75 -11.57
C SER A 228 -8.23 32.03 -10.46
N ASP A 229 -8.31 31.33 -9.33
CA ASP A 229 -7.39 31.54 -8.22
C ASP A 229 -5.97 31.08 -8.61
N PRO A 230 -4.91 31.78 -8.16
CA PRO A 230 -3.54 31.40 -8.49
C PRO A 230 -3.21 29.99 -8.02
N ASP A 231 -2.74 29.16 -8.94
CA ASP A 231 -2.30 27.79 -8.67
C ASP A 231 -1.10 27.48 -9.55
N PRO A 232 0.12 27.40 -8.99
CA PRO A 232 1.34 27.27 -9.78
C PRO A 232 1.35 26.06 -10.73
N ILE A 233 0.69 24.96 -10.35
CA ILE A 233 0.64 23.74 -11.15
C ILE A 233 -0.38 23.92 -12.28
N VAL A 234 -1.60 24.36 -11.96
CA VAL A 234 -2.64 24.58 -12.98
C VAL A 234 -2.21 25.66 -13.98
N ASP A 235 -1.60 26.75 -13.49
CA ASP A 235 -1.15 27.87 -14.32
C ASP A 235 0.02 27.48 -15.25
N ALA A 236 0.88 26.55 -14.83
CA ALA A 236 1.89 25.97 -15.70
C ALA A 236 1.25 25.17 -16.85
N VAL A 237 0.25 24.34 -16.54
CA VAL A 237 -0.49 23.56 -17.54
C VAL A 237 -1.25 24.49 -18.50
N ARG A 238 -1.94 25.52 -17.99
CA ARG A 238 -2.64 26.52 -18.81
C ARG A 238 -1.71 27.22 -19.79
N ARG A 239 -0.55 27.70 -19.33
CA ARG A 239 0.43 28.38 -20.21
C ARG A 239 0.88 27.47 -21.35
N ARG A 240 1.15 26.20 -21.05
CA ARG A 240 1.59 25.23 -22.05
C ARG A 240 0.50 24.94 -23.08
N LEU A 241 -0.73 24.68 -22.63
CA LEU A 241 -1.88 24.47 -23.51
C LEU A 241 -2.18 25.69 -24.39
N ALA A 242 -2.11 26.90 -23.83
CA ALA A 242 -2.34 28.15 -24.55
C ALA A 242 -1.24 28.47 -25.59
N ALA A 243 -0.02 27.98 -25.37
CA ALA A 243 1.07 28.07 -26.35
C ALA A 243 0.94 27.05 -27.49
N GLY A 244 -0.05 26.15 -27.45
CA GLY A 244 -0.21 25.08 -28.43
C GLY A 244 0.80 23.93 -28.26
N GLU A 245 1.53 23.92 -27.14
CA GLU A 245 2.50 22.87 -26.86
C GLU A 245 1.77 21.60 -26.40
N PRO A 246 2.00 20.43 -27.04
CA PRO A 246 1.33 19.20 -26.66
C PRO A 246 1.75 18.79 -25.25
N MET A 247 0.76 18.43 -24.43
CA MET A 247 0.97 17.84 -23.11
C MET A 247 1.08 16.33 -23.26
N PRO A 248 2.25 15.70 -23.01
CA PRO A 248 2.33 14.24 -23.00
C PRO A 248 1.40 13.69 -21.93
N PHE A 249 0.83 12.52 -22.21
CA PHE A 249 0.14 11.74 -21.21
C PHE A 249 1.20 10.96 -20.42
N ASP A 250 1.37 11.34 -19.15
CA ASP A 250 2.16 10.62 -18.17
C ASP A 250 1.27 10.22 -16.99
N THR A 251 1.27 8.94 -16.63
CA THR A 251 0.50 8.38 -15.50
C THR A 251 1.34 8.32 -14.23
#